data_AF-A0A2H9MWI4-F1
#
_entry.id   AF-A0A2H9MWI4-F1
#
_cell.length_a   1.000
_cell.length_b   1.000
_cell.length_c   1.000
_cell.angle_alpha   90.00
_cell.angle_beta   90.00
_cell.angle_gamma   90.00
#
_symmetry.space_group_name_H-M   'P 1'
#
loop_
_entity.id
_entity.type
_entity.pdbx_description
1 polymer ?
#
loop_
_entity_poly.entity_id
_entity_poly.type
_entity_poly.pdbx_seq_one_letter_code
_entity_poly.pdbx_strand_id
1 'polypeptide(L)'
;MTNFKLTVSDVKGKSITKELKDSDANKLLGLQLGNETDASVVGLQGKLKLTGGSDKSGVPMRNDIHGSARKYILLSKGVGLQAA
;
A
#
# COMPACT_ATOMS: atom_id res chain seq x y z
N MET A 1 9.91 -5.40 14.33
CA MET A 1 9.69 -5.90 12.95
C MET A 1 8.19 -5.93 12.76
N THR A 2 7.66 -5.20 11.77
CA THR A 2 6.22 -4.93 11.68
C THR A 2 5.60 -5.94 10.74
N ASN A 3 4.62 -6.71 11.24
CA ASN A 3 3.89 -7.67 10.43
C ASN A 3 3.13 -6.92 9.32
N PHE A 4 3.31 -7.32 8.05
CA PHE A 4 2.67 -6.66 6.92
C PHE A 4 1.29 -7.25 6.69
N LYS A 5 0.26 -6.44 6.93
CA LYS A 5 -1.13 -6.76 6.58
C LYS A 5 -1.40 -6.24 5.18
N LEU A 6 -1.67 -7.15 4.24
CA LEU A 6 -1.90 -6.81 2.85
C LEU A 6 -3.34 -7.16 2.46
N THR A 7 -4.05 -6.16 1.96
CA THR A 7 -5.44 -6.29 1.49
C THR A 7 -5.42 -6.37 -0.03
N VAL A 8 -5.73 -7.54 -0.58
CA VAL A 8 -5.86 -7.76 -2.02
C VAL A 8 -7.33 -7.60 -2.40
N SER A 9 -7.63 -6.63 -3.25
CA SER A 9 -8.98 -6.40 -3.76
C SER A 9 -9.07 -6.77 -5.23
N ASP A 10 -10.09 -7.55 -5.59
CA ASP A 10 -10.48 -7.82 -6.96
C ASP A 10 -11.39 -6.69 -7.48
N VAL A 11 -11.39 -6.45 -8.80
CA VAL A 11 -12.24 -5.47 -9.50
C VAL A 11 -13.72 -5.81 -9.30
N LYS A 12 -14.03 -7.07 -9.03
CA LYS A 12 -15.38 -7.57 -8.70
C LYS A 12 -15.82 -7.27 -7.26
N GLY A 13 -14.99 -6.58 -6.46
CA GLY A 13 -15.34 -6.09 -5.13
C GLY A 13 -15.05 -7.06 -3.97
N LYS A 14 -14.45 -8.23 -4.24
CA LYS A 14 -13.98 -9.13 -3.17
C LYS A 14 -12.63 -8.65 -2.65
N SER A 15 -12.50 -8.49 -1.34
CA SER A 15 -11.24 -8.19 -0.68
C SER A 15 -10.82 -9.34 0.23
N ILE A 16 -9.55 -9.71 0.14
CA ILE A 16 -8.93 -10.73 0.98
C ILE A 16 -7.79 -10.07 1.74
N THR A 17 -7.79 -10.24 3.04
CA THR A 17 -6.72 -9.77 3.91
C THR A 17 -5.77 -10.94 4.17
N LYS A 18 -4.47 -10.74 3.97
CA LYS A 18 -3.44 -11.72 4.26
C LYS A 18 -2.30 -11.09 5.05
N GLU A 19 -1.77 -11.83 6.01
CA GLU A 19 -0.55 -11.45 6.73
C GLU A 19 0.67 -12.04 6.01
N LEU A 20 1.68 -11.20 5.78
CA LEU A 20 2.91 -11.55 5.09
C LEU A 20 4.07 -11.61 6.10
N LYS A 21 4.87 -12.67 5.99
CA LYS A 21 6.14 -12.80 6.71
C LYS A 21 7.20 -11.89 6.09
N ASP A 22 8.20 -11.54 6.90
CA ASP A 22 9.22 -10.54 6.54
C ASP A 22 9.98 -10.83 5.23
N SER A 23 10.14 -12.10 4.85
CA SER A 23 10.80 -12.51 3.61
C SER A 23 10.10 -12.02 2.35
N ASP A 24 8.76 -12.06 2.35
CA ASP A 24 7.96 -11.65 1.20
C ASP A 24 7.68 -10.15 1.22
N ALA A 25 7.58 -9.56 2.43
CA ALA A 25 7.44 -8.12 2.60
C ALA A 25 8.63 -7.34 2.05
N ASN A 26 9.85 -7.88 2.15
CA ASN A 26 11.06 -7.22 1.62
C ASN A 26 10.99 -6.95 0.11
N LYS A 27 10.26 -7.77 -0.65
CA LYS A 27 10.08 -7.59 -2.10
C LYS A 27 9.17 -6.41 -2.43
N LEU A 28 8.34 -5.96 -1.49
CA LEU A 28 7.43 -4.82 -1.64
C LEU A 28 8.09 -3.49 -1.27
N LEU A 29 9.24 -3.53 -0.61
CA LEU A 29 9.98 -2.34 -0.21
C LEU A 29 10.64 -1.66 -1.44
N GLY A 30 10.55 -0.34 -1.50
CA GLY A 30 11.12 0.46 -2.59
C GLY A 30 10.24 0.60 -3.84
N LEU A 31 9.10 -0.10 -3.88
CA LEU A 31 8.12 0.07 -4.95
C LEU A 31 7.28 1.32 -4.73
N GLN A 32 6.88 1.95 -5.85
CA GLN A 32 6.04 3.14 -5.85
C GLN A 32 4.56 2.78 -5.97
N LEU A 33 3.69 3.65 -5.45
CA LEU A 33 2.25 3.54 -5.67
C LEU A 33 1.96 3.66 -7.17
N GLY A 34 1.13 2.76 -7.69
CA GLY A 34 0.79 2.67 -9.11
C GLY A 34 1.58 1.61 -9.87
N ASN A 35 2.68 1.09 -9.32
CA ASN A 35 3.46 0.05 -9.95
C ASN A 35 2.73 -1.31 -9.93
N GLU A 36 3.01 -2.10 -10.96
CA GLU A 36 2.59 -3.49 -11.05
C GLU A 36 3.65 -4.39 -10.39
N THR A 37 3.19 -5.32 -9.56
CA THR A 37 4.01 -6.33 -8.90
C THR A 37 3.45 -7.72 -9.17
N ASP A 38 4.29 -8.73 -9.12
CA ASP A 38 3.85 -10.11 -9.30
C ASP A 38 3.06 -10.57 -8.06
N ALA A 39 1.87 -11.15 -8.28
CA ALA A 39 1.01 -11.68 -7.22
C ALA A 39 1.63 -12.87 -6.48
N SER A 40 2.69 -13.46 -7.05
CA SER A 40 3.47 -14.55 -6.47
C SER A 40 3.97 -14.24 -5.06
N VAL A 41 4.23 -12.98 -4.75
CA VAL A 41 4.65 -12.52 -3.40
C VAL A 41 3.59 -12.83 -2.33
N VAL A 42 2.31 -12.88 -2.74
CA VAL A 42 1.16 -13.13 -1.85
C VAL A 42 0.65 -14.58 -2.01
N GLY A 43 1.33 -15.41 -2.81
CA GLY A 43 0.90 -16.76 -3.15
C GLY A 43 -0.33 -16.81 -4.04
N LEU A 44 -0.59 -15.74 -4.80
CA LEU A 44 -1.62 -15.64 -5.82
C LEU A 44 -0.97 -15.62 -7.21
N GLN A 45 -1.71 -15.98 -8.26
CA GLN A 45 -1.20 -15.89 -9.64
C GLN A 45 -1.71 -14.62 -10.31
N GLY A 46 -0.83 -13.93 -11.05
CA GLY A 46 -1.17 -12.74 -11.84
C GLY A 46 -0.37 -11.50 -11.46
N LYS A 47 -0.87 -10.33 -11.86
CA LYS A 47 -0.29 -9.02 -11.53
C LYS A 47 -1.16 -8.28 -10.53
N LEU A 48 -0.52 -7.65 -9.55
CA LEU A 48 -1.15 -6.77 -8.57
C LEU A 48 -0.72 -5.33 -8.84
N LYS A 49 -1.62 -4.39 -8.61
CA LYS A 49 -1.30 -2.95 -8.64
C LYS A 49 -1.26 -2.43 -7.22
N LEU A 50 -0.19 -1.74 -6.86
CA LEU A 50 -0.08 -1.03 -5.58
C LEU A 50 -0.99 0.20 -5.61
N THR A 51 -2.12 0.17 -4.91
CA THR A 51 -3.08 1.28 -4.89
C THR A 51 -2.86 2.23 -3.71
N GLY A 52 -2.24 1.77 -2.63
CA GLY A 52 -1.95 2.59 -1.46
C GLY A 52 -1.54 1.76 -0.25
N GLY A 53 -1.50 2.42 0.90
CA GLY A 53 -1.15 1.82 2.18
C GLY A 53 -1.25 2.82 3.32
N SER A 54 -1.08 2.34 4.55
CA SER A 54 -1.02 3.17 5.75
C SER A 54 0.21 2.81 6.57
N ASP A 55 0.77 3.80 7.28
CA ASP A 55 1.83 3.56 8.25
C ASP A 55 1.27 3.05 9.60
N LYS A 56 2.16 2.75 10.54
CA LYS A 56 1.80 2.31 11.90
C LYS A 56 0.93 3.33 12.66
N SER A 57 1.05 4.62 12.35
CA SER A 57 0.26 5.70 12.96
C SER A 57 -1.05 5.98 12.21
N GLY A 58 -1.37 5.22 11.17
CA GLY A 58 -2.56 5.43 10.33
C GLY A 58 -2.41 6.53 9.28
N VAL A 59 -1.20 7.05 9.05
CA VAL A 59 -0.95 8.06 8.01
C VAL A 59 -1.06 7.38 6.64
N PRO A 60 -1.92 7.87 5.74
CA PRO A 60 -2.09 7.28 4.42
C PRO A 60 -0.91 7.64 3.51
N MET A 61 -0.55 6.69 2.65
CA MET A 61 0.38 6.93 1.54
C MET A 61 -0.34 7.70 0.41
N ARG A 62 0.39 8.61 -0.23
CA ARG A 62 -0.11 9.44 -1.32
C ARG A 62 0.83 9.35 -2.51
N ASN A 63 0.28 9.23 -3.71
CA ASN A 63 1.04 8.97 -4.95
C ASN A 63 1.86 10.17 -5.45
N ASP A 64 1.51 11.39 -5.06
CA ASP A 64 2.25 12.61 -5.40
C ASP A 64 3.48 12.83 -4.50
N ILE A 65 3.53 12.19 -3.33
CA ILE A 65 4.63 12.31 -2.38
C ILE A 65 5.72 11.29 -2.71
N HIS A 66 6.86 11.80 -3.15
CA HIS A 66 8.05 11.00 -3.38
C HIS A 66 8.82 10.78 -2.07
N GLY A 67 9.33 9.56 -1.89
CA GLY A 67 10.16 9.15 -0.76
C GLY A 67 9.39 8.36 0.30
N SER A 68 10.13 7.63 1.13
CA SER A 68 9.59 6.77 2.20
C SER A 68 9.38 7.48 3.54
N ALA A 69 9.95 8.67 3.70
CA ALA A 69 9.85 9.45 4.93
C ALA A 69 8.49 10.18 5.02
N ARG A 70 8.01 10.35 6.26
CA ARG A 70 6.82 11.16 6.53
C ARG A 70 7.09 12.63 6.15
N LYS A 71 6.17 13.21 5.38
CA LYS A 71 6.21 14.63 5.03
C LYS A 71 4.95 15.33 5.54
N TYR A 72 5.13 16.55 6.02
CA TYR A 72 4.04 17.44 6.42
C TYR A 72 3.85 18.47 5.32
N ILE A 73 2.67 18.44 4.69
CA ILE A 73 2.32 19.30 3.56
C ILE A 73 0.99 19.98 3.85
N LEU A 74 0.83 21.21 3.36
CA LEU A 74 -0.44 21.92 3.39
C LEU A 74 -1.36 21.34 2.32
N LEU A 75 -2.53 20.85 2.72
CA LEU A 75 -3.52 20.23 1.83
C LEU A 75 -4.78 21.10 1.77
N SER A 76 -5.35 21.23 0.57
CA SER A 76 -6.65 21.88 0.36
C SER A 76 -7.81 20.89 0.28
N LYS A 77 -7.57 19.66 -0.22
CA LYS A 77 -8.53 18.54 -0.27
C LYS A 77 -7.82 17.22 -0.60
N GLY A 78 -8.48 16.09 -0.33
CA GLY A 78 -8.13 14.78 -0.89
C GLY A 78 -7.54 13.78 0.12
N VAL A 79 -6.67 12.89 -0.35
CA VAL A 79 -6.12 11.81 0.49
C VAL A 79 -5.30 12.41 1.63
N GLY A 80 -5.67 12.07 2.87
CA GLY A 80 -5.09 12.60 4.10
C GLY A 80 -5.81 13.82 4.70
N LEU A 81 -6.81 14.39 4.01
CA LEU A 81 -7.65 15.48 4.52
C LEU A 81 -9.11 15.25 4.14
N GLN A 82 -9.93 14.85 5.11
CA GLN A 82 -11.38 14.79 4.92
C GLN A 82 -11.94 16.22 4.90
N ALA A 83 -12.80 16.52 3.91
CA ALA A 83 -13.59 17.74 3.94
C ALA A 83 -14.59 17.64 5.11
N ALA A 84 -14.71 18.70 5.89
CA ALA A 84 -15.72 18.84 6.93
C ALA A 84 -17.12 18.99 6.31
#